data_AF-A0ABD6B3R9-F1
#
_entry.id   AF-A0ABD6B3R9-F1
#
_cell.length_a   1.000
_cell.length_b   1.000
_cell.length_c   1.000
_cell.angle_alpha   90.00
_cell.angle_beta   90.00
_cell.angle_gamma   90.00
#
_symmetry.space_group_name_H-M   'P 1'
#
loop_
_entity.id
_entity.type
_entity.pdbx_description
1 polymer ?
#
loop_
_entity_poly.entity_id
_entity_poly.type
_entity_poly.pdbx_seq_one_letter_code
_entity_poly.pdbx_strand_id
1 'polypeptide(L)'
;DAALDAFVEVVNDVDDDGVAADVEDVQVRLGNCLIPALYMESPAHEHDPALPHEPLPYLRVAESLPDRTGARAGFARTKAVRGVSKLAHGVEEAADAVEAFLDDRA
;
A
#
# COMPACT_ATOMS: atom_id res chain seq x y z
N ASP A 1 15.32 -2.79 0.42
CA ASP A 1 14.76 -3.87 1.25
C ASP A 1 15.12 -5.11 0.48
N ALA A 2 15.89 -6.04 1.07
CA ALA A 2 16.58 -7.07 0.30
C ALA A 2 15.62 -7.95 -0.52
N ALA A 3 14.41 -8.21 -0.01
CA ALA A 3 13.38 -8.96 -0.73
C ALA A 3 12.86 -8.17 -1.93
N LEU A 4 12.54 -6.88 -1.74
CA LEU A 4 12.09 -6.02 -2.83
C LEU A 4 13.18 -5.85 -3.90
N ASP A 5 14.44 -5.67 -3.48
CA ASP A 5 15.57 -5.50 -4.39
C ASP A 5 15.75 -6.78 -5.25
N ALA A 6 15.68 -7.96 -4.63
CA ALA A 6 15.73 -9.25 -5.33
C ALA A 6 14.52 -9.45 -6.29
N PHE A 7 13.31 -9.06 -5.88
CA PHE A 7 12.14 -9.11 -6.75
C PHE A 7 12.29 -8.20 -7.97
N VAL A 8 12.84 -6.99 -7.80
CA VAL A 8 13.09 -6.05 -8.91
C VAL A 8 14.12 -6.61 -9.88
N GLU A 9 15.16 -7.30 -9.42
CA GLU A 9 16.09 -8.03 -10.29
C GLU A 9 15.36 -9.08 -11.13
N VAL A 10 14.50 -9.90 -10.50
CA VAL A 10 13.69 -10.89 -11.22
C VAL A 10 12.79 -10.23 -12.26
N VAL A 11 12.10 -9.13 -11.93
CA VAL A 11 11.23 -8.37 -12.84
C VAL A 11 12.00 -7.85 -14.05
N ASN A 12 13.23 -7.37 -13.86
CA ASN A 12 14.03 -6.82 -14.95
C ASN A 12 14.59 -7.88 -15.91
N ASP A 13 14.67 -9.13 -15.46
CA ASP A 13 15.18 -10.27 -16.23
C ASP A 13 14.06 -11.16 -16.82
N VAL A 14 12.79 -10.75 -16.74
CA VAL A 14 11.67 -11.50 -17.35
C VAL A 14 11.72 -11.42 -18.88
N ASP A 15 12.04 -12.53 -19.53
CA ASP A 15 11.80 -12.75 -20.97
C ASP A 15 10.33 -13.16 -21.24
N ASP A 16 9.85 -12.98 -22.47
CA ASP A 16 8.44 -13.21 -22.90
C ASP A 16 7.89 -14.64 -22.63
N ASP A 17 8.75 -15.60 -22.25
CA ASP A 17 8.40 -17.01 -22.05
C ASP A 17 7.99 -17.31 -20.58
N GLY A 18 6.73 -17.08 -20.25
CA GLY A 18 6.00 -17.73 -19.13
C GLY A 18 6.33 -17.29 -17.69
N VAL A 19 7.52 -16.74 -17.42
CA VAL A 19 7.87 -16.12 -16.12
C VAL A 19 7.01 -14.87 -15.83
N ALA A 20 6.47 -14.26 -16.88
CA ALA A 20 5.65 -13.06 -16.80
C ALA A 20 4.36 -13.22 -15.96
N ALA A 21 3.75 -14.40 -15.92
CA ALA A 21 2.45 -14.57 -15.25
C ALA A 21 2.55 -14.46 -13.72
N ASP A 22 3.49 -15.16 -13.09
CA ASP A 22 3.68 -15.08 -11.63
C ASP A 22 4.13 -13.67 -11.20
N VAL A 23 4.96 -13.02 -12.02
CA VAL A 23 5.43 -11.66 -11.78
C VAL A 23 4.28 -10.66 -11.90
N GLU A 24 3.43 -10.82 -12.92
CA GLU A 24 2.21 -10.03 -13.10
C GLU A 24 1.27 -10.20 -11.91
N ASP A 25 1.07 -11.42 -11.41
CA ASP A 25 0.24 -11.69 -10.23
C ASP A 25 0.74 -10.96 -8.99
N VAL A 26 2.06 -10.94 -8.76
CA VAL A 26 2.66 -10.17 -7.65
C VAL A 26 2.49 -8.67 -7.88
N GLN A 27 2.73 -8.15 -9.09
CA GLN A 27 2.54 -6.73 -9.40
C GLN A 27 1.09 -6.29 -9.19
N VAL A 28 0.11 -7.10 -9.61
CA VAL A 28 -1.31 -6.86 -9.38
C VAL A 28 -1.61 -6.84 -7.88
N ARG A 29 -1.07 -7.80 -7.11
CA ARG A 29 -1.25 -7.86 -5.65
C ARG A 29 -0.64 -6.64 -4.96
N LEU A 30 0.56 -6.22 -5.36
CA LEU A 30 1.20 -4.99 -4.89
C LEU A 30 0.35 -3.76 -5.19
N GLY A 31 -0.18 -3.64 -6.41
CA GLY A 31 -1.10 -2.56 -6.78
C GLY A 31 -2.34 -2.53 -5.88
N ASN A 32 -2.95 -3.68 -5.65
CA ASN A 32 -4.15 -3.82 -4.81
C ASN A 32 -3.91 -3.52 -3.33
N CYS A 33 -2.70 -3.70 -2.81
CA CYS A 33 -2.34 -3.35 -1.44
C CYS A 33 -1.89 -1.87 -1.32
N LEU A 34 -0.96 -1.44 -2.17
CA LEU A 34 -0.27 -0.16 -2.02
C LEU A 34 -1.10 1.02 -2.54
N ILE A 35 -1.84 0.88 -3.65
CA ILE A 35 -2.66 1.98 -4.18
C ILE A 35 -3.71 2.41 -3.13
N PRO A 36 -4.51 1.51 -2.54
CA PRO A 36 -5.51 1.91 -1.55
C PRO A 36 -4.90 2.42 -0.24
N ALA A 37 -3.73 1.90 0.16
CA ALA A 37 -3.06 2.34 1.37
C ALA A 37 -2.46 3.74 1.24
N LEU A 38 -1.89 4.05 0.07
CA LEU A 38 -1.14 5.28 -0.16
C LEU A 38 -1.98 6.42 -0.73
N TYR A 39 -3.06 6.14 -1.46
CA TYR A 39 -3.74 7.16 -2.26
C TYR A 39 -5.25 7.22 -2.04
N MET A 40 -5.89 6.23 -1.42
CA MET A 40 -7.35 6.21 -1.32
C MET A 40 -7.90 6.57 0.06
N GLU A 41 -8.95 7.40 0.10
CA GLU A 41 -9.78 7.62 1.30
C GLU A 41 -10.99 6.68 1.35
N SER A 42 -11.44 6.22 0.19
CA SER A 42 -12.58 5.35 -0.01
C SER A 42 -12.19 3.87 -0.20
N PRO A 43 -13.15 2.93 -0.13
CA PRO A 43 -12.94 1.54 -0.54
C PRO A 43 -12.31 1.40 -1.94
N ALA A 44 -11.52 0.35 -2.16
CA ALA A 44 -10.73 0.15 -3.39
C ALA A 44 -11.54 0.21 -4.70
N HIS A 45 -12.80 -0.21 -4.68
CA HIS A 45 -13.70 -0.17 -5.85
C HIS A 45 -14.25 1.23 -6.18
N GLU A 46 -14.01 2.21 -5.32
CA GLU A 46 -14.41 3.61 -5.52
C GLU A 46 -13.23 4.48 -5.99
N HIS A 47 -12.11 3.89 -6.42
CA HIS A 47 -10.99 4.66 -6.95
C HIS A 47 -11.39 5.38 -8.24
N ASP A 48 -11.28 6.71 -8.24
CA ASP A 48 -11.32 7.50 -9.47
C ASP A 48 -9.88 7.87 -9.87
N PRO A 49 -9.26 7.13 -10.81
CA PRO A 49 -7.89 7.38 -11.23
C PRO A 49 -7.69 8.74 -11.94
N ALA A 50 -8.77 9.45 -12.29
CA ALA A 50 -8.68 10.79 -12.85
C ALA A 50 -8.42 11.88 -11.80
N LEU A 51 -8.54 11.55 -10.50
CA LEU A 51 -8.32 12.50 -9.42
C LEU A 51 -6.92 12.32 -8.83
N PRO A 52 -6.07 13.37 -8.85
CA PRO A 52 -4.78 13.32 -8.19
C PRO A 52 -5.00 13.25 -6.68
N HIS A 53 -4.73 12.09 -6.09
CA HIS A 53 -4.70 11.92 -4.65
C HIS A 53 -3.29 12.19 -4.13
N GLU A 54 -3.16 13.18 -3.25
CA GLU A 54 -1.95 13.33 -2.44
C GLU A 54 -1.66 12.03 -1.65
N PRO A 55 -0.40 11.74 -1.29
CA PRO A 55 -0.07 10.55 -0.55
C PRO A 55 -0.64 10.56 0.88
N LEU A 56 -0.74 9.35 1.46
CA LEU A 56 -1.08 9.08 2.85
C LEU A 56 -2.39 9.74 3.34
N PRO A 57 -3.49 9.64 2.58
CA PRO A 57 -4.71 10.39 2.86
C PRO A 57 -5.28 10.16 4.28
N TYR A 58 -5.24 8.92 4.79
CA TYR A 58 -5.71 8.62 6.14
C TYR A 58 -4.87 9.24 7.26
N LEU A 59 -3.63 9.64 6.98
CA LEU A 59 -2.73 10.25 7.95
C LEU A 59 -2.84 11.77 7.98
N ARG A 60 -3.33 12.41 6.91
CA ARG A 60 -3.44 13.88 6.84
C ARG A 60 -4.33 14.48 7.92
N VAL A 61 -5.28 13.73 8.46
CA VAL A 61 -6.07 14.16 9.63
C VAL A 61 -5.19 14.54 10.83
N ALA A 62 -4.00 13.94 10.94
CA ALA A 62 -3.03 14.24 12.00
C ALA A 62 -2.52 15.69 11.94
N GLU A 63 -2.41 16.27 10.75
CA GLU A 63 -1.99 17.67 10.57
C GLU A 63 -2.98 18.65 11.21
N SER A 64 -4.25 18.28 11.26
CA SER A 64 -5.31 19.09 11.88
C SER A 64 -5.44 18.92 13.40
N LEU A 65 -4.64 18.05 14.03
CA LEU A 65 -4.73 17.80 15.47
C LEU A 65 -4.43 19.03 16.35
N PRO A 66 -3.42 19.88 16.05
CA PRO A 66 -3.10 21.06 16.86
C PRO A 66 -4.28 22.03 16.99
N ASP A 67 -5.13 22.11 15.96
CA ASP A 67 -6.24 23.06 15.89
C ASP A 67 -7.56 22.52 16.49
N ARG A 68 -7.58 21.25 16.93
CA ARG A 68 -8.79 20.59 17.43
C ARG A 68 -8.83 20.54 18.94
N THR A 69 -10.01 20.78 19.49
CA THR A 69 -10.27 20.73 20.94
C THR A 69 -11.43 19.79 21.29
N GLY A 70 -11.47 19.33 22.54
CA GLY A 70 -12.55 18.48 23.07
C GLY A 70 -12.75 17.19 22.27
N ALA A 71 -14.01 16.82 22.04
CA ALA A 71 -14.37 15.59 21.34
C ALA A 71 -13.77 15.49 19.92
N ARG A 72 -13.62 16.62 19.22
CA ARG A 72 -13.05 16.65 17.86
C ARG A 72 -11.58 16.22 17.83
N ALA A 73 -10.82 16.52 18.88
CA ALA A 73 -9.44 16.08 19.02
C ALA A 73 -9.37 14.55 19.23
N GLY A 74 -10.26 14.01 20.06
CA GLY A 74 -10.38 12.56 20.29
C GLY A 74 -10.68 11.81 18.99
N PHE A 75 -11.70 12.23 18.23
CA PHE A 75 -12.05 11.61 16.95
C PHE A 75 -10.91 11.70 15.93
N ALA A 76 -10.24 12.84 15.82
CA ALA A 76 -9.12 13.02 14.91
C ALA A 76 -7.94 12.10 15.28
N ARG A 77 -7.63 11.95 16.58
CA ARG A 77 -6.59 11.03 17.05
C ARG A 77 -6.93 9.59 16.72
N THR A 78 -8.17 9.16 16.97
CA THR A 78 -8.62 7.81 16.62
C THR A 78 -8.53 7.55 15.12
N LYS A 79 -8.92 8.53 14.29
CA LYS A 79 -8.77 8.41 12.83
C LYS A 79 -7.30 8.29 12.42
N ALA A 80 -6.41 9.10 12.99
CA ALA A 80 -4.98 9.03 12.70
C ALA A 80 -4.39 7.66 13.06
N VAL A 81 -4.69 7.14 14.26
CA VAL A 81 -4.24 5.80 14.69
C VAL A 81 -4.76 4.72 13.74
N ARG A 82 -6.04 4.76 13.37
CA ARG A 82 -6.61 3.81 12.40
C ARG A 82 -5.94 3.93 11.03
N GLY A 83 -5.59 5.15 10.62
CA GLY A 83 -4.84 5.40 9.39
C GLY A 83 -3.47 4.74 9.41
N VAL A 84 -2.74 4.85 10.53
CA VAL A 84 -1.44 4.17 10.71
C VAL A 84 -1.61 2.66 10.61
N SER A 85 -2.58 2.08 11.32
CA SER A 85 -2.81 0.63 11.26
C SER A 85 -3.17 0.15 9.86
N LYS A 86 -3.98 0.92 9.11
CA LYS A 86 -4.35 0.58 7.73
C LYS A 86 -3.15 0.65 6.79
N LEU A 87 -2.29 1.66 6.95
CA LEU A 87 -1.06 1.78 6.16
C LEU A 87 -0.10 0.64 6.47
N ALA A 88 0.17 0.38 7.75
CA ALA A 88 1.05 -0.70 8.19
C ALA A 88 0.60 -2.05 7.61
N HIS A 89 -0.69 -2.38 7.76
CA HIS A 89 -1.25 -3.61 7.20
C HIS A 89 -1.10 -3.69 5.68
N GLY A 90 -1.34 -2.60 4.93
CA GLY A 90 -1.17 -2.61 3.48
C GLY A 90 0.29 -2.78 3.03
N VAL A 91 1.25 -2.26 3.81
CA VAL A 91 2.69 -2.45 3.55
C VAL A 91 3.14 -3.85 3.94
N GLU A 92 2.66 -4.39 5.06
CA GLU A 92 2.94 -5.77 5.50
C GLU A 92 2.44 -6.78 4.46
N GLU A 93 1.18 -6.67 4.01
CA GLU A 93 0.64 -7.57 2.96
C GLU A 93 1.38 -7.46 1.63
N ALA A 94 1.91 -6.28 1.31
CA ALA A 94 2.74 -6.08 0.11
C ALA A 94 4.11 -6.74 0.25
N ALA A 95 4.73 -6.66 1.43
CA ALA A 95 5.99 -7.34 1.73
C ALA A 95 5.80 -8.86 1.70
N ASP A 96 4.76 -9.38 2.38
CA ASP A 96 4.43 -10.80 2.41
C ASP A 96 4.20 -11.38 0.99
N ALA A 97 3.60 -10.59 0.09
CA ALA A 97 3.39 -11.01 -1.30
C ALA A 97 4.72 -11.18 -2.07
N VAL A 98 5.70 -10.30 -1.81
CA VAL A 98 7.03 -10.37 -2.43
C VAL A 98 7.84 -11.52 -1.83
N GLU A 99 7.83 -11.67 -0.51
CA GLU A 99 8.55 -12.74 0.18
C GLU A 99 8.03 -14.11 -0.25
N ALA A 100 6.70 -14.31 -0.27
CA ALA A 100 6.12 -15.58 -0.71
C ALA A 100 6.51 -15.96 -2.15
N PHE A 101 6.58 -14.99 -3.06
CA PHE A 101 7.02 -15.22 -4.44
C PHE A 101 8.48 -15.65 -4.54
N LEU A 102 9.34 -15.08 -3.69
CA LEU A 102 10.77 -15.43 -3.65
C LEU A 102 10.99 -16.79 -2.98
N ASP A 103 10.25 -17.09 -1.92
CA ASP A 103 10.32 -18.38 -1.22
C ASP A 103 9.89 -19.54 -2.12
N ASP A 104 8.85 -19.37 -2.93
CA ASP A 104 8.40 -20.38 -3.90
C ASP A 104 9.42 -20.65 -5.03
N ARG A 105 10.42 -19.77 -5.19
CA ARG A 105 11.49 -19.87 -6.20
C ARG A 105 12.82 -20.41 -5.65
N ALA A 106 12.99 -20.49 -4.33
CA ALA A 106 14.22 -20.96 -3.67
C ALA A 106 14.32 -22.49 -3.59
#